data_AF-A0A1L3FFC7-F1
#
_entry.id   AF-A0A1L3FFC7-F1
#
_cell.length_a   1.000
_cell.length_b   1.000
_cell.length_c   1.000
_cell.angle_alpha   90.00
_cell.angle_beta   90.00
_cell.angle_gamma   90.00
#
_symmetry.space_group_name_H-M   'P 1'
#
loop_
_entity.id
_entity.type
_entity.pdbx_description
1 polymer ?
#
loop_
_entity_poly.entity_id
_entity_poly.type
_entity_poly.pdbx_seq_one_letter_code
_entity_poly.pdbx_strand_id
1 'polypeptide(L)'
;MDFSTFAEPPCSSCGSILKPDVTRVPAAQSHLESADAILIVGSSLMVYSGFRFAQAAASLGIPIAAVNLGRTRADDLLALKVEDRCEAALSFLL
;
A
#
# COMPACT_ATOMS: atom_id res chain seq x y z
N MET A 1 -16.89 25.47 -11.92
CA MET A 1 -16.42 25.51 -10.51
C MET A 1 -15.52 26.72 -10.39
N ASP A 2 -15.86 27.66 -9.52
CA ASP A 2 -15.11 28.91 -9.33
C ASP A 2 -14.13 28.74 -8.16
N PHE A 3 -12.84 28.98 -8.41
CA PHE A 3 -11.75 28.85 -7.44
C PHE A 3 -11.12 30.20 -7.08
N SER A 4 -11.73 31.32 -7.50
CA SER A 4 -11.20 32.68 -7.27
C SER A 4 -11.04 33.05 -5.79
N THR A 5 -11.72 32.36 -4.89
CA THR A 5 -11.63 32.54 -3.43
C THR A 5 -10.75 31.50 -2.72
N PHE A 6 -10.23 30.51 -3.44
CA PHE A 6 -9.35 29.50 -2.87
C PHE A 6 -7.92 30.06 -2.76
N ALA A 7 -7.40 30.09 -1.54
CA ALA A 7 -6.03 30.51 -1.26
C ALA A 7 -5.29 29.40 -0.52
N GLU A 8 -4.14 28.99 -1.05
CA GLU A 8 -3.27 28.01 -0.39
C GLU A 8 -2.66 28.64 0.87
N PRO A 9 -2.72 27.95 2.03
CA PRO A 9 -2.11 28.49 3.25
C PRO A 9 -0.58 28.54 3.10
N PRO A 10 0.06 29.68 3.37
CA PRO A 10 1.52 29.76 3.38
C PRO A 10 2.10 29.09 4.62
N CYS A 11 3.37 28.70 4.56
CA CYS A 11 4.11 28.24 5.72
C CYS A 11 4.14 29.33 6.81
N SER A 12 3.72 29.00 8.03
CA SER A 12 3.72 29.95 9.17
C SER A 12 5.12 30.42 9.59
N SER A 13 6.16 29.69 9.18
CA SER A 13 7.56 30.00 9.50
C SER A 13 8.28 30.81 8.41
N CYS A 14 8.10 30.46 7.13
CA CYS A 14 8.85 31.05 6.02
C CYS A 14 8.00 31.62 4.88
N GLY A 15 6.67 31.53 4.95
CA GLY A 15 5.76 32.07 3.94
C GLY A 15 5.69 31.31 2.62
N SER A 16 6.48 30.23 2.44
CA SER A 16 6.49 29.45 1.20
C SER A 16 5.24 28.56 1.05
N ILE A 17 5.05 28.02 -0.16
CA ILE A 17 4.01 27.02 -0.44
C ILE A 17 4.26 25.76 0.41
N LEU A 18 3.20 25.24 1.04
CA LEU A 18 3.22 23.99 1.76
C LEU A 18 3.03 22.82 0.79
N LYS A 19 4.01 21.91 0.74
CA LYS A 19 3.88 20.65 0.01
C LYS A 19 3.52 19.54 1.00
N PRO A 20 2.43 18.77 0.78
CA PRO A 20 2.15 17.57 1.57
C PRO A 20 3.34 16.61 1.57
N ASP A 21 3.64 16.05 2.75
CA ASP A 21 4.66 15.01 2.86
C ASP A 21 4.06 13.64 2.60
N VAL A 22 3.95 13.29 1.31
CA VAL A 22 3.36 12.03 0.85
C VAL A 22 4.40 11.17 0.11
N THR A 23 5.61 11.09 0.66
CA THR A 23 6.73 10.35 0.04
C THR A 23 6.81 8.88 0.50
N ARG A 24 7.57 8.06 -0.25
CA ARG A 24 7.73 6.62 0.00
C ARG A 24 8.48 6.35 1.31
N VAL A 25 7.95 5.43 2.12
CA VAL A 25 8.61 4.90 3.33
C VAL A 25 9.80 3.99 2.94
N PRO A 26 11.07 4.38 3.20
CA PRO A 26 12.24 3.56 2.85
C PRO A 26 12.34 2.27 3.67
N ALA A 27 11.88 2.34 4.93
CA ALA A 27 11.99 1.25 5.90
C ALA A 27 11.23 -0.02 5.48
N ALA A 28 10.23 0.08 4.60
CA ALA A 28 9.43 -1.07 4.20
C ALA A 28 10.24 -2.17 3.48
N GLN A 29 11.37 -1.82 2.83
CA GLN A 29 12.21 -2.80 2.16
C GLN A 29 12.95 -3.69 3.16
N SER A 30 13.57 -3.11 4.18
CA SER A 30 14.31 -3.87 5.19
C SER A 30 13.39 -4.78 6.01
N HIS A 31 12.16 -4.35 6.30
CA HIS A 31 11.18 -5.20 6.98
C HIS A 31 10.74 -6.38 6.13
N LEU A 32 10.67 -6.23 4.81
CA LEU A 32 10.34 -7.32 3.90
C LEU A 32 11.42 -8.41 3.95
N GLU A 33 12.69 -8.02 3.96
CA GLU A 33 13.82 -8.97 3.98
C GLU A 33 13.87 -9.81 5.26
N SER A 34 13.28 -9.32 6.36
CA SER A 34 13.17 -10.05 7.63
C SER A 34 11.81 -10.73 7.84
N ALA A 35 10.89 -10.67 6.88
CA ALA A 35 9.53 -11.18 7.05
C ALA A 35 9.39 -12.65 6.63
N ASP A 36 8.66 -13.42 7.42
CA ASP A 36 8.34 -14.81 7.09
C ASP A 36 7.16 -14.94 6.11
N ALA A 37 6.35 -13.89 5.97
CA ALA A 37 5.22 -13.81 5.05
C ALA A 37 4.81 -12.36 4.82
N ILE A 38 4.07 -12.09 3.74
CA ILE A 38 3.39 -10.80 3.54
C ILE A 38 1.89 -10.96 3.30
N LEU A 39 1.12 -10.01 3.83
CA LEU A 39 -0.33 -9.90 3.64
C LEU A 39 -0.66 -8.59 2.92
N ILE A 40 -1.30 -8.69 1.76
CA ILE A 40 -1.83 -7.56 0.99
C ILE A 40 -3.30 -7.38 1.36
N VAL A 41 -3.70 -6.19 1.80
CA VAL A 41 -5.09 -5.91 2.20
C VAL A 41 -5.65 -4.75 1.39
N GLY A 42 -6.78 -4.99 0.70
CA GLY A 42 -7.55 -3.93 0.02
C GLY A 42 -6.78 -3.17 -1.07
N SER A 43 -5.84 -3.81 -1.74
CA SER A 43 -5.03 -3.17 -2.79
C SER A 43 -5.03 -4.01 -4.06
N SER A 44 -5.35 -3.37 -5.19
CA SER A 44 -5.23 -3.99 -6.51
C SER A 44 -3.77 -4.18 -6.96
N LEU A 45 -2.82 -3.53 -6.28
CA LEU A 45 -1.41 -3.48 -6.65
C LEU A 45 -1.15 -3.06 -8.11
N MET A 46 -2.07 -2.32 -8.74
CA MET A 46 -1.84 -1.85 -10.11
C MET A 46 -0.68 -0.83 -10.17
N VAL A 47 -0.55 -0.01 -9.14
CA VAL A 47 0.55 0.94 -9.00
C VAL A 47 1.84 0.23 -8.58
N TYR A 48 2.92 0.46 -9.33
CA TYR A 48 4.18 -0.25 -9.17
C TYR A 48 4.84 -0.07 -7.78
N SER A 49 4.62 1.08 -7.14
CA SER A 49 5.20 1.41 -5.84
C SER A 49 4.84 0.38 -4.75
N GLY A 50 3.66 -0.22 -4.82
CA GLY A 50 3.22 -1.35 -4.00
C GLY A 50 3.59 -2.70 -4.62
N PHE A 51 3.35 -2.88 -5.93
CA PHE A 51 3.58 -4.17 -6.61
C PHE A 51 5.03 -4.67 -6.54
N ARG A 52 6.01 -3.76 -6.49
CA ARG A 52 7.42 -4.12 -6.33
C ARG A 52 7.70 -4.95 -5.06
N PHE A 53 6.91 -4.79 -4.00
CA PHE A 53 7.06 -5.59 -2.78
C PHE A 53 6.56 -7.03 -2.98
N ALA A 54 5.47 -7.23 -3.73
CA ALA A 54 5.02 -8.58 -4.08
C ALA A 54 6.03 -9.30 -4.98
N GLN A 55 6.62 -8.59 -5.95
CA GLN A 55 7.72 -9.14 -6.76
C GLN A 55 8.95 -9.49 -5.92
N ALA A 56 9.36 -8.59 -5.01
CA ALA A 56 10.49 -8.83 -4.14
C ALA A 56 10.25 -10.03 -3.20
N ALA A 57 9.06 -10.11 -2.59
CA ALA A 57 8.66 -11.26 -1.77
C ALA A 57 8.73 -12.57 -2.56
N ALA A 58 8.14 -12.59 -3.77
CA ALA A 58 8.19 -13.76 -4.64
C ALA A 58 9.63 -14.16 -5.00
N SER A 59 10.52 -13.18 -5.25
CA SER A 59 11.93 -13.45 -5.55
C SER A 59 12.72 -14.00 -4.37
N LEU A 60 12.31 -13.68 -3.14
CA LEU A 60 12.89 -14.18 -1.89
C LEU A 60 12.24 -15.50 -1.43
N GLY A 61 11.22 -15.99 -2.14
CA GLY A 61 10.44 -17.16 -1.73
C GLY A 61 9.54 -16.91 -0.52
N ILE A 62 9.28 -15.66 -0.17
CA ILE A 62 8.41 -15.28 0.94
C ILE A 62 6.94 -15.49 0.50
N PRO A 63 6.14 -16.29 1.23
CA PRO A 63 4.74 -16.53 0.90
C PRO A 63 3.91 -15.24 0.95
N ILE A 64 3.04 -15.10 -0.05
CA ILE A 64 2.21 -13.90 -0.25
C ILE A 64 0.75 -14.30 -0.12
N ALA A 65 0.04 -13.67 0.82
CA ALA A 65 -1.40 -13.77 0.94
C ALA A 65 -2.08 -12.44 0.60
N ALA A 66 -3.30 -12.48 0.10
CA ALA A 66 -4.11 -11.28 -0.10
C ALA A 66 -5.54 -11.43 0.43
N VAL A 67 -6.06 -10.34 1.02
CA VAL A 67 -7.48 -10.13 1.28
C VAL A 67 -7.92 -8.96 0.42
N ASN A 68 -8.57 -9.25 -0.71
CA ASN A 68 -8.96 -8.23 -1.67
C ASN A 68 -10.13 -8.71 -2.53
N LEU A 69 -11.12 -7.83 -2.71
CA LEU A 69 -12.20 -8.06 -3.66
C LEU A 69 -11.70 -7.80 -5.09
N GLY A 70 -11.98 -8.74 -5.99
CA GLY A 70 -11.59 -8.63 -7.39
C GLY A 70 -10.10 -8.83 -7.64
N ARG A 71 -9.63 -8.41 -8.82
CA ARG A 71 -8.30 -8.77 -9.32
C ARG A 71 -7.18 -7.96 -8.66
N THR A 72 -6.09 -8.65 -8.33
CA THR A 72 -4.82 -8.02 -7.93
C THR A 72 -3.79 -8.26 -9.03
N ARG A 73 -2.91 -7.28 -9.29
CA ARG A 73 -1.79 -7.43 -10.22
C ARG A 73 -0.85 -8.58 -9.83
N ALA A 74 -0.84 -8.96 -8.55
CA ALA A 74 -0.03 -10.03 -7.99
C ALA A 74 -0.74 -11.38 -7.91
N ASP A 75 -1.94 -11.56 -8.47
CA ASP A 75 -2.73 -12.81 -8.33
C ASP A 75 -1.91 -14.07 -8.67
N ASP A 76 -1.06 -14.02 -9.70
CA ASP A 76 -0.19 -15.15 -10.10
C ASP A 76 0.99 -15.42 -9.13
N LEU A 77 1.23 -14.52 -8.18
CA LEU A 77 2.28 -14.63 -7.16
C LEU A 77 1.71 -15.05 -5.78
N LEU A 78 0.39 -15.10 -5.63
CA LEU A 78 -0.26 -15.35 -4.34
C LEU A 78 -0.22 -16.85 -4.01
N ALA A 79 0.21 -17.16 -2.79
CA ALA A 79 -0.01 -18.48 -2.19
C ALA A 79 -1.46 -18.65 -1.71
N LEU A 80 -2.12 -17.55 -1.32
CA LEU A 80 -3.49 -17.53 -0.86
C LEU A 80 -4.19 -16.22 -1.24
N LYS A 81 -5.44 -16.32 -1.69
CA LYS A 81 -6.32 -15.17 -1.87
C LYS A 81 -7.66 -15.40 -1.18
N VAL A 82 -8.04 -14.46 -0.34
CA VAL A 82 -9.36 -14.37 0.27
C VAL A 82 -10.11 -13.24 -0.43
N GLU A 83 -11.16 -13.60 -1.16
CA GLU A 83 -12.01 -12.64 -1.87
C GLU A 83 -13.20 -12.24 -0.99
N ASP A 84 -12.93 -11.39 0.00
CA ASP A 84 -13.94 -10.85 0.90
C ASP A 84 -13.58 -9.43 1.35
N ARG A 85 -14.53 -8.74 1.98
CA ARG A 85 -14.34 -7.45 2.66
C ARG A 85 -13.32 -7.61 3.78
N CYS A 86 -12.28 -6.79 3.80
CA CYS A 86 -11.16 -6.98 4.72
C CYS A 86 -11.58 -6.88 6.19
N GLU A 87 -12.55 -6.03 6.51
CA GLU A 87 -13.14 -5.91 7.84
C GLU A 87 -13.83 -7.20 8.31
N ALA A 88 -14.49 -7.93 7.40
CA ALA A 88 -15.16 -9.19 7.74
C ALA A 88 -14.14 -10.32 7.83
N ALA A 89 -13.26 -10.43 6.83
CA ALA A 89 -12.23 -11.46 6.75
C ALA A 89 -11.25 -11.43 7.92
N LEU A 90 -10.92 -10.25 8.45
CA LEU A 90 -9.97 -10.07 9.55
C LEU A 90 -10.63 -9.86 10.92
N SER A 91 -11.95 -10.01 11.02
CA SER A 91 -12.72 -9.76 12.25
C SER A 91 -12.28 -10.62 13.45
N PHE A 92 -11.61 -11.75 13.20
CA PHE A 92 -11.10 -12.65 14.24
C PHE A 92 -9.82 -12.17 14.93
N LEU A 93 -9.20 -11.07 14.48
CA LEU A 93 -7.94 -10.53 15.02
C LEU A 93 -8.15 -9.51 16.16
N LEU A 94 -9.40 -9.22 16.52
CA LEU A 94 -9.81 -8.27 17.57
C LEU A 94 -10.47 -9.01 18.73
#